data_AF-A0A8T0EID5-F1
#
_entry.id   AF-A0A8T0EID5-F1
#
_cell.length_a   1.000
_cell.length_b   1.000
_cell.length_c   1.000
_cell.angle_alpha   90.00
_cell.angle_beta   90.00
_cell.angle_gamma   90.00
#
_symmetry.space_group_name_H-M   'P 1'
#
loop_
_entity.id
_entity.type
_entity.pdbx_description
1 polymer ?
#
loop_
_entity_poly.entity_id
_entity_poly.type
_entity_poly.pdbx_seq_one_letter_code
_entity_poly.pdbx_strand_id
1 'polypeptide(L)'
;MDRASKVLRRSSVRLRSLGAGHSDLNMVISELKDLRHATKAFMSAQNSASQDMVKWATCDENRAIQDIMSQLGELNSMWTDVQKDFIEHLKTFKNHFELILEGENS
;
A
#
# COMPACT_ATOMS: atom_id res chain seq x y z
N MET A 1 11.98 -0.31 0.05
CA MET A 1 12.43 -1.45 0.89
C MET A 1 13.63 -2.04 0.18
N ASP A 2 14.77 -2.17 0.86
CA ASP A 2 15.98 -2.73 0.25
C ASP A 2 15.77 -4.21 -0.11
N ARG A 3 16.33 -4.65 -1.25
CA ARG A 3 16.18 -6.01 -1.78
C ARG A 3 16.70 -7.05 -0.78
N ALA A 4 17.77 -6.71 -0.06
CA ALA A 4 18.32 -7.55 1.00
C ALA A 4 17.34 -7.74 2.17
N SER A 5 16.69 -6.67 2.63
CA SER A 5 15.69 -6.75 3.71
C SER A 5 14.49 -7.62 3.33
N LYS A 6 14.05 -7.58 2.06
CA LYS A 6 12.96 -8.44 1.57
C LYS A 6 13.35 -9.92 1.61
N VAL A 7 14.56 -10.27 1.18
CA VAL A 7 15.07 -11.65 1.20
C VAL A 7 15.14 -12.17 2.64
N LEU A 8 15.74 -11.39 3.55
CA LEU A 8 15.84 -11.75 4.97
C LEU A 8 14.46 -11.97 5.61
N ARG A 9 13.49 -11.09 5.35
CA ARG A 9 12.11 -11.25 5.86
C ARG A 9 11.49 -12.56 5.38
N ARG A 10 11.54 -12.83 4.07
CA ARG A 10 10.96 -14.05 3.49
C ARG A 10 11.60 -15.31 4.08
N SER A 11 12.93 -15.32 4.25
CA SER A 11 13.63 -16.40 4.93
C SER A 11 13.16 -16.56 6.38
N SER A 12 12.97 -15.46 7.12
CA SER A 12 12.48 -15.53 8.50
C SER A 12 11.07 -16.13 8.61
N VAL A 13 10.18 -15.82 7.66
CA VAL A 13 8.81 -16.36 7.63
C VAL A 13 8.83 -17.86 7.39
N ARG A 14 9.69 -18.33 6.46
CA ARG A 14 9.89 -19.77 6.22
C ARG A 14 10.45 -20.47 7.44
N LEU A 15 11.45 -19.89 8.10
CA LEU A 15 12.06 -20.49 9.30
C LEU A 15 11.05 -20.62 10.45
N ARG A 16 10.21 -19.61 10.68
CA ARG A 16 9.18 -19.64 11.74
C ARG A 16 8.05 -20.65 11.48
N SER A 17 7.87 -21.05 10.23
CA SER A 17 6.83 -22.00 9.82
C SER A 17 7.37 -23.42 9.61
N LEU A 18 8.67 -23.63 9.83
CA LEU A 18 9.26 -24.97 9.90
C LEU A 18 8.63 -25.75 11.06
N GLY A 19 7.98 -26.87 10.75
CA GLY A 19 7.33 -27.74 11.72
C GLY A 19 5.81 -27.62 11.79
N ALA A 20 5.22 -26.51 11.32
CA ALA A 20 3.76 -26.30 11.32
C ALA A 20 3.09 -26.58 9.96
N GLY A 21 3.84 -26.74 8.87
CA GLY A 21 3.28 -27.01 7.53
C GLY A 21 2.71 -25.79 6.79
N HIS A 22 2.37 -24.71 7.49
CA HIS A 22 1.70 -23.52 6.91
C HIS A 22 2.66 -22.45 6.35
N SER A 23 3.80 -22.84 5.77
CA SER A 23 4.84 -21.88 5.37
C SER A 23 4.42 -20.95 4.22
N ASP A 24 3.62 -21.46 3.29
CA ASP A 24 3.11 -20.68 2.16
C ASP A 24 2.01 -19.71 2.59
N LEU A 25 1.10 -20.13 3.48
CA LEU A 25 0.06 -19.25 4.02
C LEU A 25 0.66 -18.10 4.84
N ASN A 26 1.65 -18.41 5.69
CA ASN A 26 2.41 -17.38 6.40
C ASN A 26 3.13 -16.42 5.44
N MET A 27 3.62 -16.92 4.29
CA MET A 27 4.20 -16.07 3.26
C MET A 27 3.15 -15.12 2.64
N VAL A 28 1.95 -15.62 2.33
CA VAL A 28 0.85 -14.80 1.80
C VAL A 28 0.48 -13.68 2.78
N ILE A 29 0.27 -13.99 4.06
CA ILE A 29 -0.03 -13.01 5.11
C ILE A 29 1.08 -11.94 5.18
N SER A 30 2.33 -12.38 5.09
CA SER A 30 3.49 -11.47 5.13
C SER A 30 3.58 -10.57 3.91
N GLU A 31 3.33 -11.08 2.70
CA GLU A 31 3.34 -10.28 1.47
C GLU A 31 2.14 -9.31 1.41
N LEU A 32 0.95 -9.69 1.90
CA LEU A 32 -0.20 -8.78 2.00
C LEU A 32 0.07 -7.61 2.96
N LYS A 33 0.74 -7.89 4.08
CA LYS A 33 1.21 -6.84 5.01
C LYS A 33 2.13 -5.86 4.30
N ASP A 34 3.09 -6.36 3.52
CA ASP A 34 4.04 -5.53 2.77
C ASP A 34 3.35 -4.72 1.67
N LEU A 35 2.44 -5.35 0.91
CA LEU A 35 1.65 -4.68 -0.11
C LEU A 35 0.89 -3.50 0.49
N ARG A 36 0.20 -3.70 1.61
CA ARG A 36 -0.52 -2.62 2.31
C ARG A 36 0.40 -1.48 2.73
N HIS A 37 1.59 -1.77 3.25
CA HIS A 37 2.55 -0.73 3.62
C HIS A 37 3.08 0.04 2.39
N ALA A 38 3.41 -0.67 1.31
CA ALA A 38 3.87 -0.07 0.07
C ALA A 38 2.80 0.85 -0.54
N THR A 39 1.54 0.40 -0.58
CA THR A 39 0.41 1.21 -1.07
C THR A 39 0.20 2.46 -0.23
N LYS A 40 0.28 2.37 1.11
CA LYS A 40 0.21 3.55 1.99
C LYS A 40 1.33 4.55 1.71
N ALA A 41 2.56 4.07 1.55
CA ALA A 41 3.71 4.92 1.25
C ALA A 41 3.57 5.59 -0.13
N PHE A 42 3.12 4.84 -1.14
CA PHE A 42 2.83 5.37 -2.47
C PHE A 42 1.75 6.47 -2.42
N MET A 43 0.61 6.20 -1.77
CA MET A 43 -0.47 7.17 -1.61
C MET A 43 0.01 8.45 -0.90
N SER A 44 0.86 8.33 0.13
CA SER A 44 1.44 9.48 0.81
C SER A 44 2.32 10.31 -0.12
N ALA A 45 3.23 9.67 -0.85
CA ALA A 45 4.15 10.35 -1.77
C ALA A 45 3.40 11.02 -2.93
N GLN A 46 2.41 10.32 -3.50
CA GLN A 46 1.53 10.84 -4.54
C GLN A 46 0.80 12.10 -4.05
N ASN A 47 0.25 12.08 -2.84
CA ASN A 47 -0.45 13.23 -2.26
C ASN A 47 0.47 14.43 -2.02
N SER A 48 1.67 14.20 -1.51
CA SER A 48 2.66 15.28 -1.35
C SER A 48 3.02 15.91 -2.70
N ALA A 49 3.30 15.09 -3.72
CA ALA A 49 3.58 15.58 -5.07
C ALA A 49 2.39 16.36 -5.65
N SER A 50 1.16 15.86 -5.49
CA SER A 50 -0.04 16.56 -5.96
C SER A 50 -0.24 17.91 -5.26
N GLN A 51 0.02 18.00 -3.96
CA GLN A 51 -0.09 19.26 -3.21
C GLN A 51 0.94 20.28 -3.70
N ASP A 52 2.18 19.85 -3.92
CA ASP A 52 3.23 20.73 -4.43
C ASP A 52 2.93 21.21 -5.87
N MET A 53 2.40 20.34 -6.72
CA MET A 53 1.97 20.70 -8.08
C MET A 53 0.85 21.75 -8.07
N VAL A 54 -0.18 21.57 -7.24
CA VAL A 54 -1.30 22.54 -7.12
C VAL A 54 -0.78 23.87 -6.59
N LYS A 55 0.05 23.84 -5.53
CA LYS A 55 0.64 25.05 -4.94
C LYS A 55 1.47 25.82 -5.98
N TRP A 56 2.33 25.13 -6.72
CA TRP A 56 3.09 25.74 -7.81
C TRP A 56 2.16 26.37 -8.86
N ALA A 57 1.17 25.61 -9.34
CA ALA A 57 0.27 26.07 -10.39
C ALA A 57 -0.54 27.30 -10.00
N THR A 58 -0.96 27.42 -8.73
CA THR A 58 -1.70 28.60 -8.26
C THR A 58 -0.89 29.91 -8.30
N CYS A 59 0.44 29.82 -8.35
CA CYS A 59 1.32 30.97 -8.48
C CYS A 59 1.76 31.25 -9.92
N ASP A 60 1.38 30.42 -10.89
CA ASP A 60 1.73 30.58 -12.30
C ASP A 60 0.83 31.63 -12.97
N GLU A 61 1.34 32.44 -13.90
CA GLU A 61 0.54 33.45 -14.61
C GLU A 61 -0.38 32.81 -15.67
N ASN A 62 -0.05 31.60 -16.12
CA ASN A 62 -0.77 30.90 -17.17
C ASN A 62 -2.05 30.24 -16.61
N ARG A 63 -3.20 30.84 -16.94
CA ARG A 63 -4.52 30.33 -16.55
C ARG A 63 -4.80 28.90 -17.01
N ALA A 64 -4.28 28.48 -18.17
CA ALA A 64 -4.46 27.11 -18.63
C ALA A 64 -3.73 26.10 -17.72
N ILE A 65 -2.57 26.47 -17.16
CA ILE A 65 -1.85 25.64 -16.19
C ILE A 65 -2.64 25.55 -14.88
N GLN A 66 -3.18 26.68 -14.40
CA GLN A 66 -4.04 26.72 -13.21
C GLN A 66 -5.25 25.79 -13.36
N ASP A 67 -5.98 25.90 -14.47
CA ASP A 67 -7.19 25.11 -14.74
C ASP A 67 -6.88 23.61 -14.81
N ILE A 68 -5.86 23.22 -15.57
CA ILE A 68 -5.45 21.80 -15.71
C ILE A 68 -5.01 21.23 -14.36
N MET A 69 -4.26 21.99 -13.57
CA MET A 69 -3.78 21.52 -12.27
C MET A 69 -4.88 21.44 -11.23
N SER A 70 -5.90 22.30 -11.30
CA SER A 70 -7.12 22.15 -10.50
C SER A 70 -7.80 20.81 -10.79
N GLN A 71 -7.99 20.48 -12.08
CA GLN A 71 -8.60 19.21 -12.49
C GLN A 71 -7.77 18.00 -12.06
N LEU A 72 -6.44 18.08 -12.18
CA LEU A 72 -5.55 17.02 -11.69
C LEU A 72 -5.61 16.86 -10.17
N GLY A 73 -5.78 17.95 -9.42
CA GLY A 73 -5.98 17.91 -7.97
C GLY A 73 -7.28 17.21 -7.57
N GLU A 74 -8.37 17.46 -8.29
CA GLU A 74 -9.64 16.76 -8.11
C GLU A 74 -9.50 15.26 -8.42
N LEU A 75 -8.84 14.92 -9.53
CA LEU A 75 -8.57 13.53 -9.91
C LEU A 75 -7.72 12.81 -8.86
N ASN A 76 -6.66 13.45 -8.36
CA ASN A 76 -5.83 12.89 -7.29
C ASN A 76 -6.63 12.67 -6.00
N SER A 77 -7.58 13.55 -5.69
CA SER A 77 -8.46 13.40 -4.52
C SER A 77 -9.37 12.18 -4.65
N MET A 78 -10.06 12.02 -5.78
CA MET A 78 -10.89 10.84 -6.06
C MET A 78 -10.05 9.55 -6.04
N TRP A 79 -8.88 9.57 -6.65
CA TRP A 79 -7.98 8.43 -6.65
C TRP A 79 -7.47 8.07 -5.25
N THR A 80 -7.19 9.07 -4.42
CA THR A 80 -6.80 8.88 -3.02
C THR A 80 -7.89 8.17 -2.22
N ASP A 81 -9.16 8.49 -2.45
CA ASP A 81 -10.27 7.82 -1.75
C ASP A 81 -10.38 6.35 -2.17
N VAL A 82 -10.27 6.05 -3.46
CA VAL A 82 -10.19 4.66 -3.95
C VAL A 82 -8.99 3.90 -3.34
N GLN A 83 -7.85 4.57 -3.19
CA GLN A 83 -6.66 3.98 -2.57
C GLN A 83 -6.87 3.69 -1.07
N LYS A 84 -7.57 4.56 -0.32
CA LYS A 84 -7.92 4.31 1.09
C LYS A 84 -8.79 3.08 1.22
N ASP A 85 -9.82 2.94 0.39
CA ASP A 85 -10.71 1.78 0.38
C ASP A 85 -9.94 0.50 0.06
N PHE A 86 -9.08 0.55 -0.97
CA PHE A 86 -8.22 -0.57 -1.31
C PHE A 86 -7.27 -0.97 -0.17
N ILE A 87 -6.68 0.00 0.55
CA ILE A 87 -5.82 -0.24 1.71
C ILE A 87 -6.58 -0.92 2.86
N GLU A 88 -7.86 -0.60 3.06
CA GLU A 88 -8.69 -1.28 4.07
C GLU A 88 -9.07 -2.69 3.61
N HIS A 89 -9.40 -2.90 2.34
CA HIS A 89 -9.61 -4.25 1.81
C HIS A 89 -8.37 -5.14 1.93
N LEU A 90 -7.17 -4.62 1.72
CA LEU A 90 -5.92 -5.37 1.95
C LEU A 90 -5.76 -5.81 3.41
N LYS A 91 -6.20 -4.99 4.37
CA LYS A 91 -6.21 -5.35 5.79
C LYS A 91 -7.22 -6.46 6.05
N THR A 92 -8.42 -6.35 5.49
CA THR A 92 -9.47 -7.39 5.59
C THR A 92 -9.00 -8.73 5.01
N PHE A 93 -8.38 -8.73 3.83
CA PHE A 93 -7.83 -9.95 3.24
C PHE A 93 -6.77 -10.60 4.13
N LYS A 94 -5.82 -9.81 4.65
CA LYS A 94 -4.83 -10.31 5.60
C LYS A 94 -5.51 -10.97 6.81
N ASN A 95 -6.51 -10.32 7.41
CA ASN A 95 -7.22 -10.87 8.56
C ASN A 95 -7.93 -12.19 8.23
N HIS A 96 -8.53 -12.32 7.05
CA HIS A 96 -9.15 -13.58 6.62
C HIS A 96 -8.11 -14.71 6.53
N PHE A 97 -6.91 -14.44 6.00
CA PHE A 97 -5.84 -15.44 5.97
C PHE A 97 -5.31 -15.79 7.37
N GLU A 98 -5.29 -14.84 8.31
CA GLU A 98 -4.96 -15.12 9.71
C GLU A 98 -6.00 -16.04 10.37
N LEU A 99 -7.29 -15.82 10.13
CA LEU A 99 -8.36 -16.70 10.61
C LEU A 99 -8.26 -18.12 10.03
N ILE A 100 -7.92 -18.24 8.75
CA ILE A 100 -7.66 -19.56 8.12
C ILE A 100 -6.51 -20.25 8.84
N LEU A 101 -5.40 -19.54 9.08
CA LEU A 101 -4.23 -20.09 9.77
C LEU A 101 -4.57 -20.51 11.20
N GLU A 102 -5.38 -19.73 11.92
CA GLU A 102 -5.85 -20.09 13.28
C GLU A 102 -6.70 -21.36 13.27
N GLY A 103 -7.60 -21.50 12.29
CA GLY A 103 -8.41 -22.71 12.10
C GLY A 103 -7.57 -23.95 11.76
N GLU A 104 -6.48 -23.80 11.03
CA GLU A 104 -5.56 -24.90 10.72
C GLU A 104 -4.70 -25.34 11.92
N ASN A 105 -4.53 -24.48 12.93
CA ASN A 105 -3.79 -24.78 14.16
C ASN A 105 -4.69 -25.37 15.29
N SER A 106 -6.00 -25.49 15.05
CA SER A 106 -7.01 -26.00 16.00
C SER A 106 -7.28 -27.48 15.78
#